data_AF-A0A8E0VFS2-F1
#
_entry.id   AF-A0A8E0VFS2-F1
#
_cell.length_a   1.000
_cell.length_b   1.000
_cell.length_c   1.000
_cell.angle_alpha   90.00
_cell.angle_beta   90.00
_cell.angle_gamma   90.00
#
_symmetry.space_group_name_H-M   'P 1'
#
loop_
_entity.id
_entity.type
_entity.pdbx_description
1 polymer ?
#
loop_
_entity_poly.entity_id
_entity_poly.type
_entity_poly.pdbx_seq_one_letter_code
_entity_poly.pdbx_strand_id
1 'polypeptide(L)'
;MSVNSRGRYVFFRDRPEFADVTPVPQDEGIRNIVKIAYSPQYLDANDYLRAVLLKDERSLRALSVTTAVLLISPTNYTVWEYRRRILDTLSSNLDDELEFISELIEDHSKNYQVSIYVV
;
A
#
# COMPACT_ATOMS: atom_id res chain seq x y z
N MET A 1 4.24 -22.52 -6.78
CA MET A 1 3.34 -21.44 -6.33
C MET A 1 3.65 -20.24 -7.21
N SER A 2 2.75 -19.91 -8.14
CA SER A 2 3.06 -19.05 -9.28
C SER A 2 3.00 -17.58 -8.88
N VAL A 3 4.18 -16.97 -8.71
CA VAL A 3 4.38 -15.52 -8.85
C VAL A 3 3.79 -15.10 -10.19
N ASN A 4 2.68 -14.37 -10.16
CA ASN A 4 1.97 -13.95 -11.37
C ASN A 4 2.56 -12.63 -11.87
N SER A 5 3.75 -12.72 -12.45
CA SER A 5 4.32 -11.67 -13.29
C SER A 5 3.39 -11.47 -14.49
N ARG A 6 2.72 -10.29 -14.53
CA ARG A 6 1.70 -9.83 -15.51
C ARG A 6 0.22 -10.18 -15.22
N GLY A 7 -0.20 -10.24 -13.96
CA GLY A 7 -1.62 -10.14 -13.61
C GLY A 7 -2.16 -8.72 -13.86
N ARG A 8 -3.23 -8.58 -14.64
CA ARG A 8 -3.98 -7.32 -14.82
C ARG A 8 -4.32 -6.75 -13.44
N TYR A 9 -3.83 -5.55 -13.12
CA TYR A 9 -4.19 -4.84 -11.88
C TYR A 9 -5.72 -4.76 -11.77
N VAL A 10 -6.29 -5.40 -10.75
CA VAL A 10 -7.72 -5.34 -10.45
C VAL A 10 -7.93 -4.17 -9.51
N PHE A 11 -8.65 -3.16 -9.99
CA PHE A 11 -8.97 -1.98 -9.21
C PHE A 11 -9.73 -2.36 -7.94
N PHE A 12 -9.46 -1.65 -6.84
CA PHE A 12 -10.11 -1.90 -5.56
C PHE A 12 -11.61 -1.61 -5.62
N ARG A 13 -12.04 -0.66 -6.45
CA ARG A 13 -13.48 -0.42 -6.75
C ARG A 13 -14.23 -1.61 -7.35
N ASP A 14 -13.52 -2.53 -8.01
CA ASP A 14 -14.14 -3.69 -8.66
C ASP A 14 -14.14 -4.91 -7.73
N ARG A 15 -13.52 -4.82 -6.54
CA ARG A 15 -13.43 -5.92 -5.57
C ARG A 15 -14.65 -5.91 -4.65
N PRO A 16 -15.39 -7.03 -4.53
CA PRO A 16 -16.56 -7.10 -3.65
C PRO A 16 -16.17 -6.93 -2.17
N GLU A 17 -14.93 -7.27 -1.80
CA GLU A 17 -14.38 -7.12 -0.45
C GLU A 17 -14.21 -5.67 0.02
N PHE A 18 -14.26 -4.71 -0.90
CA PHE A 18 -14.09 -3.27 -0.63
C PHE A 18 -15.35 -2.47 -0.95
N ALA A 19 -16.49 -3.14 -1.19
CA ALA A 19 -17.75 -2.48 -1.50
C ALA A 19 -18.29 -1.62 -0.33
N ASP A 20 -17.87 -1.90 0.90
CA ASP A 20 -18.21 -1.16 2.13
C ASP A 20 -17.31 0.06 2.40
N VAL A 21 -16.24 0.23 1.61
CA VAL A 21 -15.24 1.28 1.80
C VAL A 21 -15.47 2.38 0.77
N THR A 22 -15.77 3.59 1.25
CA THR A 22 -15.85 4.78 0.40
C THR A 22 -14.44 5.33 0.16
N PRO A 23 -13.93 5.37 -1.08
CA PRO A 23 -12.60 5.89 -1.37
C PRO A 23 -12.51 7.38 -1.00
N VAL A 24 -11.40 7.78 -0.38
CA VAL A 24 -11.17 9.17 0.05
C VAL A 24 -10.11 9.80 -0.86
N PRO A 25 -10.49 10.74 -1.75
CA PRO A 25 -9.54 11.37 -2.65
C PRO A 25 -8.55 12.26 -1.90
N GLN A 26 -7.39 12.49 -2.52
CA GLN A 26 -6.41 13.45 -2.00
C GLN A 26 -6.96 14.88 -2.04
N ASP A 27 -6.96 15.56 -0.89
CA ASP A 27 -7.23 17.00 -0.84
C ASP A 27 -5.97 17.76 -1.29
N GLU A 28 -6.02 18.34 -2.48
CA GLU A 28 -4.92 19.14 -3.04
C GLU A 28 -5.06 20.64 -2.73
N GLY A 29 -6.18 21.08 -2.13
CA GLY A 29 -6.46 22.49 -1.85
C GLY A 29 -6.90 23.31 -3.09
N ILE A 30 -6.98 24.64 -2.93
CA ILE A 30 -7.48 25.57 -3.96
C ILE A 30 -6.34 26.07 -4.88
N ARG A 31 -5.08 26.05 -4.40
CA ARG A 31 -3.89 26.50 -5.16
C ARG A 31 -2.89 25.34 -5.28
N ASN A 32 -3.09 24.51 -6.30
CA ASN A 32 -2.30 23.30 -6.52
C ASN A 32 -1.08 23.66 -7.38
N ILE A 33 0.02 24.05 -6.74
CA ILE A 33 1.22 24.57 -7.45
C ILE A 33 2.11 23.42 -7.98
N VAL A 34 1.91 22.19 -7.49
CA VAL A 34 2.70 20.99 -7.87
C VAL A 34 1.82 19.76 -8.05
N LYS A 35 0.79 19.87 -8.90
CA LYS A 35 -0.09 18.73 -9.18
C LYS A 35 0.66 17.65 -9.94
N ILE A 36 0.76 16.46 -9.33
CA ILE A 36 1.35 15.29 -9.98
C ILE A 36 0.24 14.60 -10.78
N ALA A 37 0.52 14.33 -12.05
CA ALA A 37 -0.38 13.53 -12.88
C ALA A 37 -0.24 12.05 -12.49
N TYR A 38 -0.98 11.63 -11.47
CA TYR A 38 -0.97 10.25 -11.00
C TYR A 38 -1.65 9.31 -11.99
N SER A 39 -1.17 8.07 -12.05
CA SER A 39 -1.83 7.02 -12.80
C SER A 39 -3.16 6.62 -12.16
N PRO A 40 -4.15 6.12 -12.92
CA PRO A 40 -5.42 5.67 -12.36
C PRO A 40 -5.27 4.57 -11.31
N GLN A 41 -4.25 3.71 -11.43
CA GLN A 41 -3.96 2.66 -10.45
C GLN A 41 -3.45 3.25 -9.14
N TYR A 42 -2.62 4.30 -9.21
CA TYR A 42 -2.11 4.98 -8.03
C TYR A 42 -3.23 5.68 -7.26
N LEU A 43 -4.13 6.38 -7.97
CA LEU A 43 -5.27 7.06 -7.36
C LEU A 43 -6.19 6.05 -6.64
N ASP A 44 -6.56 4.97 -7.32
CA ASP A 44 -7.36 3.89 -6.74
C ASP A 44 -6.71 3.33 -5.46
N ALA A 45 -5.46 2.86 -5.53
CA ALA A 45 -4.80 2.28 -4.35
C ALA A 45 -4.68 3.27 -3.17
N ASN A 46 -4.32 4.53 -3.43
CA ASN A 46 -4.13 5.52 -2.36
C ASN A 46 -5.45 6.04 -1.79
N ASP A 47 -6.50 6.15 -2.59
CA ASP A 47 -7.81 6.60 -2.10
C ASP A 47 -8.46 5.55 -1.18
N TYR A 48 -8.27 4.26 -1.50
CA TYR A 48 -8.67 3.16 -0.61
C TYR A 48 -7.78 3.08 0.63
N LEU A 49 -6.47 3.28 0.52
CA LEU A 49 -5.58 3.36 1.68
C LEU A 49 -6.04 4.45 2.65
N ARG A 50 -6.36 5.66 2.16
CA ARG A 50 -6.84 6.76 3.00
C ARG A 50 -8.15 6.41 3.70
N ALA A 51 -9.06 5.74 3.00
CA ALA A 51 -10.33 5.32 3.58
C ALA A 51 -10.15 4.30 4.72
N VAL A 52 -9.28 3.32 4.52
CA VAL A 52 -8.95 2.29 5.53
C VAL A 52 -8.18 2.91 6.70
N LEU A 53 -7.26 3.83 6.43
CA LEU A 53 -6.50 4.56 7.44
C LEU A 53 -7.39 5.45 8.31
N LEU A 54 -8.39 6.12 7.71
CA LEU A 54 -9.36 6.95 8.43
C LEU A 54 -10.22 6.11 9.39
N LYS A 55 -10.54 4.87 9.01
CA LYS A 55 -11.30 3.92 9.83
C LYS A 55 -10.42 3.15 10.83
N ASP A 56 -9.10 3.33 10.80
CA ASP A 56 -8.09 2.54 11.53
C ASP A 56 -8.37 1.02 11.44
N GLU A 57 -8.69 0.56 10.24
CA GLU A 57 -9.11 -0.83 10.04
C GLU A 57 -7.91 -1.78 9.91
N ARG A 58 -7.67 -2.57 10.96
CA ARG A 58 -6.54 -3.50 11.04
C ARG A 58 -6.97 -4.92 10.68
N SER A 59 -7.03 -5.19 9.39
CA SER A 59 -7.50 -6.47 8.82
C SER A 59 -6.53 -7.02 7.77
N LEU A 60 -6.66 -8.31 7.43
CA LEU A 60 -5.88 -8.93 6.35
C LEU A 60 -6.11 -8.23 4.99
N ARG A 61 -7.35 -7.74 4.74
CA ARG A 61 -7.64 -6.97 3.53
C ARG A 61 -6.90 -5.62 3.54
N ALA A 62 -6.80 -4.95 4.68
CA ALA A 62 -6.02 -3.72 4.81
C ALA A 62 -4.52 -3.96 4.51
N LEU A 63 -3.98 -5.10 4.97
CA LEU A 63 -2.62 -5.51 4.62
C LEU A 63 -2.44 -5.62 3.10
N SER A 64 -3.40 -6.24 2.39
CA SER A 64 -3.36 -6.35 0.93
C SER A 64 -3.34 -5.00 0.20
N VAL A 65 -4.04 -3.99 0.74
CA VAL A 65 -4.02 -2.61 0.22
C VAL A 65 -2.64 -2.00 0.40
N THR A 66 -2.04 -2.15 1.58
CA THR A 66 -0.67 -1.62 1.82
C THR A 66 0.35 -2.25 0.88
N THR A 67 0.27 -3.57 0.63
CA THR A 67 1.12 -4.26 -0.33
C THR A 67 0.99 -3.64 -1.73
N ALA A 68 -0.24 -3.43 -2.22
CA ALA A 68 -0.47 -2.84 -3.53
C ALA A 68 0.07 -1.40 -3.65
N VAL A 69 -0.08 -0.60 -2.59
CA VAL A 69 0.47 0.76 -2.56
C VAL A 69 2.00 0.75 -2.54
N LEU A 70 2.62 -0.13 -1.75
CA LEU A 70 4.08 -0.26 -1.66
C LEU A 70 4.71 -0.72 -2.99
N LEU A 71 4.03 -1.60 -3.73
CA LEU A 71 4.47 -2.01 -5.08
C LEU A 71 4.45 -0.85 -6.09
N ILE A 72 3.55 0.13 -5.91
CA ILE A 72 3.45 1.29 -6.81
C ILE A 72 4.35 2.44 -6.32
N SER A 73 4.48 2.63 -5.01
CA SER A 73 5.22 3.73 -4.39
C SER A 73 5.81 3.32 -3.03
N PRO A 74 6.98 2.66 -3.04
CA PRO A 74 7.62 2.17 -1.81
C PRO A 74 8.21 3.26 -0.91
N THR A 75 8.26 4.51 -1.38
CA THR A 75 8.80 5.67 -0.66
C THR A 75 7.86 6.21 0.44
N ASN A 76 6.62 5.75 0.51
CA ASN A 76 5.62 6.34 1.41
C ASN A 76 5.74 5.81 2.84
N TYR A 77 6.32 6.60 3.76
CA TYR A 77 6.56 6.22 5.15
C TYR A 77 5.26 5.94 5.94
N THR A 78 4.17 6.62 5.61
CA THR A 78 2.88 6.44 6.28
C THR A 78 2.33 5.03 6.07
N VAL A 79 2.56 4.47 4.87
CA VAL A 79 2.11 3.11 4.53
C VAL A 79 2.87 2.08 5.35
N TRP A 80 4.19 2.24 5.46
CA TRP A 80 5.02 1.34 6.25
C TRP A 80 4.67 1.37 7.74
N GLU A 81 4.42 2.56 8.28
CA GLU A 81 3.98 2.70 9.67
C GLU A 81 2.62 2.02 9.89
N TYR A 82 1.68 2.20 8.97
CA TYR A 82 0.38 1.55 9.04
C TYR A 82 0.50 0.03 8.93
N ARG A 83 1.35 -0.47 8.04
CA ARG A 83 1.63 -1.89 7.86
C ARG A 83 2.17 -2.53 9.14
N ARG A 84 3.11 -1.88 9.84
CA ARG A 84 3.61 -2.36 11.14
C ARG A 84 2.52 -2.51 12.19
N ARG A 85 1.61 -1.53 12.30
CA ARG A 85 0.48 -1.58 13.26
C ARG A 85 -0.49 -2.71 12.96
N ILE A 86 -0.72 -2.98 11.68
CA ILE A 86 -1.54 -4.12 11.23
C ILE A 86 -0.85 -5.42 11.63
N LEU A 87 0.44 -5.59 11.34
CA LEU A 87 1.20 -6.80 11.69
C LEU A 87 1.21 -7.07 13.19
N ASP A 88 1.39 -6.03 14.01
CA ASP A 88 1.33 -6.12 15.47
C ASP A 88 -0.05 -6.60 15.95
N THR A 89 -1.12 -6.04 15.37
CA THR A 89 -2.50 -6.42 15.73
C THR A 89 -2.85 -7.84 15.29
N LEU A 90 -2.36 -8.28 14.12
CA LEU A 90 -2.65 -9.62 13.59
C LEU A 90 -1.68 -10.71 14.09
N SER A 91 -0.62 -10.35 14.82
CA SER A 91 0.42 -11.31 15.26
C SER A 91 0.89 -12.20 14.10
N SER A 92 1.06 -11.60 12.92
CA SER A 92 1.44 -12.33 11.70
C SER A 92 2.90 -12.75 11.76
N ASN A 93 3.28 -13.81 11.02
CA ASN A 93 4.65 -14.28 10.96
C ASN A 93 5.56 -13.18 10.38
N LEU A 94 6.61 -12.84 11.11
CA LEU A 94 7.61 -11.85 10.69
C LEU A 94 8.47 -12.35 9.53
N ASP A 95 8.61 -13.67 9.38
CA ASP A 95 9.40 -14.29 8.30
C ASP A 95 8.77 -14.04 6.92
N ASP A 96 7.44 -14.15 6.81
CA ASP A 96 6.71 -13.87 5.56
C ASP A 96 6.86 -12.38 5.16
N GLU A 97 6.92 -11.48 6.14
CA GLU A 97 7.14 -10.05 5.91
C GLU A 97 8.59 -9.76 5.49
N LEU A 98 9.57 -10.45 6.07
CA LEU A 98 10.98 -10.35 5.69
C LEU A 98 11.21 -10.78 4.23
N GLU A 99 10.56 -11.85 3.78
CA GLU A 99 10.59 -12.28 2.39
C GLU A 99 9.99 -11.21 1.47
N PHE A 100 8.82 -10.68 1.82
CA PHE A 100 8.17 -9.59 1.07
C PHE A 100 9.03 -8.32 0.97
N ILE A 101 9.66 -7.90 2.08
CA ILE A 101 10.54 -6.73 2.08
C ILE A 101 11.78 -7.00 1.22
N SER A 102 12.34 -8.20 1.29
CA SER A 102 13.52 -8.59 0.51
C SER A 102 13.26 -8.50 -1.00
N GLU A 103 12.12 -9.02 -1.47
CA GLU A 103 11.69 -8.87 -2.87
C GLU A 103 11.54 -7.38 -3.26
N LEU A 104 10.97 -6.57 -2.36
CA LEU A 104 10.79 -5.13 -2.58
C LEU A 104 12.11 -4.35 -2.65
N ILE A 105 13.14 -4.79 -1.90
CA ILE A 105 14.51 -4.22 -1.95
C ILE A 105 15.17 -4.55 -3.29
N GLU A 106 15.04 -5.80 -3.75
CA GLU A 106 15.63 -6.22 -5.02
C GLU A 106 15.05 -5.40 -6.19
N ASP A 107 13.74 -5.18 -6.20
CA ASP A 107 13.07 -4.35 -7.21
C ASP A 107 13.38 -2.85 -7.09
N HIS A 108 13.73 -2.36 -5.89
CA HIS A 108 13.95 -0.92 -5.62
C HIS A 108 15.28 -0.61 -4.90
N SER A 109 16.39 -1.15 -5.40
CA SER A 109 17.75 -1.07 -4.82
C SER A 109 18.34 0.32 -4.51
N LYS A 110 17.65 1.43 -4.84
CA LYS A 110 18.06 2.82 -4.52
C LYS A 110 17.14 3.55 -3.54
N ASN A 111 16.20 2.84 -2.91
CA ASN A 111 15.18 3.46 -2.08
C ASN A 111 15.51 3.39 -0.58
N TYR A 112 15.90 4.54 0.00
CA TYR A 112 16.34 4.68 1.39
C TYR A 112 15.38 4.07 2.42
N GLN A 113 14.07 4.13 2.14
CA GLN A 113 13.04 3.68 3.07
C GLN A 113 13.07 2.16 3.27
N VAL A 114 13.44 1.40 2.24
CA VAL A 114 13.46 -0.06 2.30
C VAL A 114 14.74 -0.56 3.00
N SER A 115 15.82 0.22 2.95
CA SER A 115 17.10 -0.11 3.59
C SER A 115 17.12 0.04 5.12
N ILE A 116 16.23 0.85 5.72
CA ILE A 116 16.19 1.07 7.18
C ILE A 116 15.50 -0.07 7.95
N TYR A 117 14.65 -0.86 7.31
CA TYR A 117 13.92 -1.97 7.96
C TYR A 117 14.78 -3.24 8.12
N VAL A 118 16.03 -3.21 7.68
CA VAL A 118 16.96 -4.36 7.65
C VAL A 118 18.16 -4.15 8.61
N VAL A 119 18.03 -3.29 9.61
CA VAL A 119 19.05 -3.13 10.68
C VAL A 119 18.49 -3.53 12.03
#